data_AF-A0A1V5NT98-F1
#
_entry.id   AF-A0A1V5NT98-F1
#
_cell.length_a   1.000
_cell.length_b   1.000
_cell.length_c   1.000
_cell.angle_alpha   90.00
_cell.angle_beta   90.00
_cell.angle_gamma   90.00
#
_symmetry.space_group_name_H-M   'P 1'
#
loop_
_entity.id
_entity.type
_entity.pdbx_description
1 polymer ?
#
loop_
_entity_poly.entity_id
_entity_poly.type
_entity_poly.pdbx_seq_one_letter_code
_entity_poly.pdbx_strand_id
1 'polypeptide(L)'
;MKRIGRLVATMLMGVLPAGGQAQEGILPPGETSGTRSGADGAPSWKGDPEKRKALIESLRALRREPEKVEFHSAMCYKIARPPESVSYTCKVCGTVTEHPWAGVGQIVEGLPYLERSLSELPVRITFDASSLCSTCGNGRPPGIEMTTECGECGKAFRWNVSTREEEDRLRLLFLRHPITSFDAGPGKWKDGPDPDRVKEIAEYISSHMFCETCCPILGLKEAGR
;
A
#
# COMPACT_ATOMS: atom_id res chain seq x y z
N MET A 1 -18.92 -49.48 -31.12
CA MET A 1 -20.12 -50.28 -30.78
C MET A 1 -20.43 -50.11 -29.29
N LYS A 2 -21.70 -49.82 -28.94
CA LYS A 2 -22.36 -49.83 -27.60
C LYS A 2 -21.81 -48.83 -26.55
N ARG A 3 -22.41 -47.67 -26.21
CA ARG A 3 -23.76 -47.24 -25.75
C ARG A 3 -24.20 -47.76 -24.36
N ILE A 4 -24.56 -46.78 -23.49
CA ILE A 4 -25.56 -46.80 -22.38
C ILE A 4 -25.00 -47.25 -21.00
N GLY A 5 -25.30 -46.61 -19.85
CA GLY A 5 -26.45 -45.75 -19.56
C GLY A 5 -26.38 -44.86 -18.29
N ARG A 6 -27.39 -43.96 -18.25
CA ARG A 6 -27.82 -43.04 -17.18
C ARG A 6 -28.58 -43.80 -16.07
N LEU A 7 -28.67 -43.19 -14.88
CA LEU A 7 -29.88 -43.08 -14.00
C LEU A 7 -29.50 -42.15 -12.82
N VAL A 8 -30.04 -40.93 -12.72
CA VAL A 8 -31.34 -40.46 -12.19
C VAL A 8 -31.26 -40.04 -10.71
N ALA A 9 -31.76 -38.82 -10.51
CA ALA A 9 -31.91 -38.06 -9.29
C ALA A 9 -32.88 -38.69 -8.28
N THR A 10 -32.70 -38.35 -7.01
CA THR A 10 -33.75 -38.42 -6.00
C THR A 10 -33.72 -37.12 -5.19
N MET A 11 -34.72 -36.27 -5.44
CA MET A 11 -35.16 -35.24 -4.51
C MET A 11 -35.89 -35.92 -3.35
N LEU A 12 -35.66 -35.45 -2.12
CA LEU A 12 -36.60 -35.61 -1.01
C LEU A 12 -36.69 -34.28 -0.27
N MET A 13 -37.83 -33.64 -0.46
CA MET A 13 -38.37 -32.55 0.37
C MET A 13 -38.70 -33.09 1.76
N GLY A 14 -38.41 -32.31 2.79
CA GLY A 14 -38.76 -32.61 4.19
C GLY A 14 -38.87 -31.33 5.01
N VAL A 15 -40.11 -30.88 5.14
CA VAL A 15 -40.68 -29.73 5.85
C VAL A 15 -40.14 -29.52 7.29
N LEU A 16 -39.88 -28.27 7.67
CA LEU A 16 -39.87 -27.83 9.08
C LEU A 16 -40.70 -26.54 9.26
N PRO A 17 -41.42 -26.39 10.39
CA PRO A 17 -42.53 -25.46 10.54
C PRO A 17 -42.13 -24.03 10.93
N ALA A 18 -43.08 -23.13 10.65
CA ALA A 18 -43.09 -21.73 10.97
C ALA A 18 -43.19 -21.42 12.48
N GLY A 19 -42.51 -20.34 12.88
CA GLY A 19 -43.05 -19.23 13.68
C GLY A 19 -43.61 -19.54 15.07
N GLY A 20 -42.85 -19.17 16.11
CA GLY A 20 -43.33 -18.98 17.48
C GLY A 20 -42.73 -17.69 18.08
N GLN A 21 -43.59 -16.87 18.68
CA GLN A 21 -43.34 -15.49 19.10
C GLN A 21 -42.54 -15.32 20.41
N ALA A 22 -41.90 -14.16 20.50
CA ALA A 22 -41.77 -13.24 21.66
C ALA A 22 -41.44 -13.79 23.06
N GLN A 23 -40.34 -13.28 23.63
CA GLN A 23 -40.33 -12.92 25.05
C GLN A 23 -39.38 -11.74 25.31
N GLU A 24 -39.97 -10.60 25.66
CA GLU A 24 -39.33 -9.49 26.37
C GLU A 24 -38.99 -9.93 27.80
N GLY A 25 -37.77 -9.63 28.24
CA GLY A 25 -37.30 -9.79 29.61
C GLY A 25 -36.61 -8.52 30.06
N ILE A 26 -37.25 -7.83 31.00
CA ILE A 26 -36.82 -6.60 31.68
C ILE A 26 -35.67 -6.91 32.67
N LEU A 27 -34.76 -5.94 32.81
CA LEU A 27 -33.59 -5.85 33.70
C LEU A 27 -33.86 -6.13 35.20
N PRO A 28 -32.78 -6.32 36.00
CA PRO A 28 -32.53 -5.29 37.02
C PRO A 28 -31.04 -4.85 37.15
N PRO A 29 -30.78 -3.73 37.85
CA PRO A 29 -29.54 -2.96 37.83
C PRO A 29 -28.59 -3.32 38.98
N GLY A 30 -27.30 -2.99 38.84
CA GLY A 30 -26.31 -3.15 39.90
C GLY A 30 -25.04 -2.35 39.62
N GLU A 31 -24.74 -1.45 40.54
CA GLU A 31 -23.73 -0.39 40.51
C GLU A 31 -22.29 -0.89 40.41
N THR A 32 -21.40 -0.10 39.78
CA THR A 32 -20.15 0.34 40.42
C THR A 32 -19.62 1.60 39.77
N SER A 33 -19.55 2.64 40.58
CA SER A 33 -18.71 3.84 40.46
C SER A 33 -17.22 3.51 40.37
N GLY A 34 -16.44 4.37 39.71
CA GLY A 34 -15.09 4.70 40.19
C GLY A 34 -13.94 4.65 39.19
N THR A 35 -13.57 5.85 38.74
CA THR A 35 -12.17 6.32 38.67
C THR A 35 -11.27 5.88 37.50
N ARG A 36 -10.91 6.92 36.73
CA ARG A 36 -9.72 7.12 35.87
C ARG A 36 -8.56 6.15 36.09
N SER A 37 -7.94 5.71 34.99
CA SER A 37 -6.57 6.06 34.57
C SER A 37 -6.08 5.06 33.54
N GLY A 38 -5.22 5.50 32.62
CA GLY A 38 -4.36 4.60 31.85
C GLY A 38 -4.48 4.81 30.36
N ALA A 39 -3.60 5.64 29.83
CA ALA A 39 -3.21 5.59 28.43
C ALA A 39 -2.55 4.22 28.19
N ASP A 40 -3.33 3.21 27.80
CA ASP A 40 -2.81 1.91 27.42
C ASP A 40 -2.97 1.70 25.92
N GLY A 41 -1.82 1.79 25.26
CA GLY A 41 -1.43 1.10 24.05
C GLY A 41 -2.53 0.84 23.03
N ALA A 42 -2.63 1.72 22.04
CA ALA A 42 -3.16 1.30 20.74
C ALA A 42 -2.45 0.01 20.33
N PRO A 43 -3.18 -1.04 19.90
CA PRO A 43 -2.59 -2.31 19.52
C PRO A 43 -1.57 -2.05 18.41
N SER A 44 -0.29 -2.20 18.75
CA SER A 44 0.82 -2.13 17.79
C SER A 44 0.54 -3.16 16.71
N TRP A 45 0.37 -2.69 15.48
CA TRP A 45 0.21 -3.55 14.33
C TRP A 45 1.41 -4.50 14.26
N LYS A 46 1.17 -5.80 14.45
CA LYS A 46 2.17 -6.85 14.24
C LYS A 46 1.96 -7.41 12.86
N GLY A 47 2.59 -6.78 11.87
CA GLY A 47 2.74 -7.35 10.54
C GLY A 47 3.30 -8.76 10.57
N ASP A 48 3.10 -9.48 9.47
CA ASP A 48 3.73 -10.78 9.24
C ASP A 48 5.25 -10.66 9.48
N PRO A 49 5.78 -11.28 10.55
CA PRO A 49 7.17 -11.11 10.94
C PRO A 49 8.14 -11.72 9.93
N GLU A 50 7.72 -12.73 9.18
CA GLU A 50 8.54 -13.37 8.14
C GLU A 50 8.66 -12.45 6.93
N LYS A 51 7.54 -11.91 6.45
CA LYS A 51 7.54 -10.91 5.36
C LYS A 51 8.34 -9.67 5.75
N ARG A 52 8.22 -9.20 6.99
CA ARG A 52 9.03 -8.07 7.49
C ARG A 52 10.52 -8.38 7.47
N LYS A 53 10.93 -9.52 8.03
CA LYS A 53 12.35 -9.94 8.03
C LYS A 53 12.87 -10.02 6.60
N ALA A 54 12.09 -10.61 5.72
CA ALA A 54 12.46 -10.79 4.33
C ALA A 54 12.54 -9.43 3.59
N LEU A 55 11.72 -8.42 3.94
CA LEU A 55 11.86 -7.05 3.44
C LEU A 55 13.18 -6.42 3.86
N ILE A 56 13.52 -6.54 5.15
CA ILE A 56 14.78 -6.01 5.70
C ILE A 56 15.98 -6.65 4.99
N GLU A 57 15.96 -7.97 4.79
CA GLU A 57 17.05 -8.65 4.06
C GLU A 57 17.11 -8.23 2.60
N SER A 58 15.97 -8.07 1.90
CA SER A 58 15.96 -7.54 0.54
C SER A 58 16.56 -6.13 0.47
N LEU A 59 16.18 -5.21 1.36
CA LEU A 59 16.73 -3.84 1.39
C LEU A 59 18.24 -3.84 1.67
N ARG A 60 18.73 -4.73 2.54
CA ARG A 60 20.19 -4.90 2.76
C ARG A 60 20.90 -5.48 1.54
N ALA A 61 20.29 -6.47 0.87
CA ALA A 61 20.85 -7.10 -0.31
C ALA A 61 20.98 -6.09 -1.46
N LEU A 62 19.93 -5.28 -1.71
CA LEU A 62 19.96 -4.20 -2.69
C LEU A 62 21.12 -3.22 -2.46
N ARG A 63 21.46 -2.93 -1.20
CA ARG A 63 22.57 -2.03 -0.88
C ARG A 63 23.93 -2.69 -1.00
N ARG A 64 24.05 -3.97 -0.65
CA ARG A 64 25.34 -4.71 -0.67
C ARG A 64 25.74 -5.14 -2.07
N GLU A 65 24.76 -5.60 -2.85
CA GLU A 65 24.97 -6.23 -4.15
C GLU A 65 23.97 -5.65 -5.18
N PRO A 66 23.95 -4.32 -5.39
CA PRO A 66 23.00 -3.66 -6.30
C PRO A 66 23.09 -4.18 -7.75
N GLU A 67 24.27 -4.64 -8.16
CA GLU A 67 24.54 -5.17 -9.51
C GLU A 67 23.90 -6.55 -9.75
N LYS A 68 23.52 -7.28 -8.70
CA LYS A 68 22.93 -8.63 -8.83
C LYS A 68 21.42 -8.61 -9.04
N VAL A 69 20.79 -7.43 -9.00
CA VAL A 69 19.35 -7.34 -9.14
C VAL A 69 19.00 -7.43 -10.61
N GLU A 70 18.22 -8.45 -10.97
CA GLU A 70 17.80 -8.62 -12.35
C GLU A 70 16.98 -7.42 -12.80
N PHE A 71 17.22 -6.98 -14.02
CA PHE A 71 16.55 -5.82 -14.56
C PHE A 71 15.78 -6.22 -15.79
N HIS A 72 14.47 -6.05 -15.73
CA HIS A 72 13.61 -6.26 -16.87
C HIS A 72 13.24 -4.88 -17.41
N SER A 73 13.82 -4.50 -18.55
CA SER A 73 13.27 -3.38 -19.31
C SER A 73 12.03 -3.88 -20.03
N ALA A 74 10.88 -3.25 -19.80
CA ALA A 74 9.70 -3.53 -20.59
C ALA A 74 9.96 -3.13 -22.05
N MET A 75 9.70 -4.08 -22.97
CA MET A 75 9.82 -3.90 -24.41
C MET A 75 9.11 -2.63 -24.90
N CYS A 76 9.73 -1.97 -25.88
CA CYS A 76 9.30 -0.74 -26.54
C CYS A 76 7.92 -0.86 -27.20
N TYR A 77 6.83 -0.82 -26.44
CA TYR A 77 5.53 -0.47 -26.99
C TYR A 77 5.50 1.04 -27.29
N LYS A 78 4.84 1.44 -28.38
CA LYS A 78 4.50 2.84 -28.58
C LYS A 78 3.64 3.26 -27.39
N ILE A 79 4.20 4.06 -26.49
CA ILE A 79 3.48 4.64 -25.36
C ILE A 79 2.25 5.31 -25.96
N ALA A 80 1.06 4.84 -25.58
CA ALA A 80 -0.18 5.50 -25.95
C ALA A 80 -0.05 6.97 -25.55
N ARG A 81 -0.43 7.90 -26.45
CA ARG A 81 -0.36 9.33 -26.13
C ARG A 81 -1.05 9.53 -24.77
N PRO A 82 -0.38 10.14 -23.79
CA PRO A 82 -1.00 10.40 -22.50
C PRO A 82 -2.31 11.19 -22.68
N PRO A 83 -3.31 10.97 -21.82
CA PRO A 83 -4.53 11.75 -21.89
C PRO A 83 -4.24 13.23 -21.63
N GLU A 84 -5.14 14.12 -22.05
CA GLU A 84 -5.00 15.56 -21.78
C GLU A 84 -5.25 15.88 -20.30
N SER A 85 -6.17 15.15 -19.68
CA SER A 85 -6.57 15.29 -18.28
C SER A 85 -6.89 13.94 -17.65
N VAL A 86 -6.87 13.90 -16.32
CA VAL A 86 -7.22 12.74 -15.52
C VAL A 86 -8.16 13.20 -14.41
N SER A 87 -9.21 12.43 -14.18
CA SER A 87 -10.20 12.70 -13.15
C SER A 87 -9.81 12.05 -11.83
N TYR A 88 -9.93 12.80 -10.74
CA TYR A 88 -9.77 12.33 -9.37
C TYR A 88 -11.11 12.38 -8.63
N THR A 89 -11.55 11.25 -8.08
CA THR A 89 -12.72 11.21 -7.19
C THR A 89 -12.27 11.21 -5.74
N CYS A 90 -12.61 12.28 -5.01
CA CYS A 90 -12.21 12.43 -3.61
C CYS A 90 -12.91 11.41 -2.70
N LYS A 91 -12.14 10.61 -1.97
CA LYS A 91 -12.68 9.62 -1.01
C LYS A 91 -13.35 10.24 0.22
N VAL A 92 -13.09 11.52 0.50
CA VAL A 92 -13.63 12.24 1.68
C VAL A 92 -15.00 12.87 1.37
N CYS A 93 -15.12 13.60 0.26
CA CYS A 93 -16.33 14.36 -0.08
C CYS A 93 -17.06 13.88 -1.33
N GLY A 94 -16.49 12.96 -2.12
CA GLY A 94 -17.08 12.46 -3.36
C GLY A 94 -16.94 13.39 -4.57
N THR A 95 -16.42 14.62 -4.41
CA THR A 95 -16.21 15.56 -5.52
C THR A 95 -15.24 14.98 -6.54
N VAL A 96 -15.60 15.06 -7.82
CA VAL A 96 -14.73 14.76 -8.95
C VAL A 96 -13.96 16.03 -9.34
N THR A 97 -12.64 15.95 -9.37
CA THR A 97 -11.74 17.04 -9.78
C THR A 97 -10.97 16.61 -11.02
N GLU A 98 -11.05 17.40 -12.10
CA GLU A 98 -10.25 17.20 -13.30
C GLU A 98 -8.87 17.87 -13.13
N HIS A 99 -7.81 17.12 -13.42
CA HIS A 99 -6.44 17.61 -13.41
C HIS A 99 -5.83 17.51 -14.80
N PRO A 100 -5.07 18.52 -15.27
CA PRO A 100 -4.19 18.35 -16.42
C PRO A 100 -3.25 17.15 -16.17
N TRP A 101 -3.03 16.31 -17.19
CA TRP A 101 -2.20 15.12 -17.00
C TRP A 101 -0.79 15.49 -16.53
N ALA A 102 -0.17 16.52 -17.12
CA ALA A 102 1.15 16.97 -16.71
C ALA A 102 1.13 17.55 -15.28
N GLY A 103 2.05 17.09 -14.43
CA GLY A 103 2.15 17.50 -13.02
C GLY A 103 1.26 16.63 -12.12
N VAL A 104 0.26 17.23 -11.48
CA VAL A 104 -0.59 16.55 -10.48
C VAL A 104 -1.39 15.39 -11.08
N GLY A 105 -1.82 15.50 -12.35
CA GLY A 105 -2.56 14.43 -13.03
C GLY A 105 -1.79 13.12 -13.15
N GLN A 106 -0.45 13.16 -13.21
CA GLN A 106 0.40 11.95 -13.20
C GLN A 106 0.35 11.21 -11.86
N ILE A 107 0.26 11.96 -10.76
CA ILE A 107 0.09 11.38 -9.42
C ILE A 107 -1.30 10.76 -9.31
N VAL A 108 -2.33 11.46 -9.82
CA VAL A 108 -3.72 10.98 -9.83
C VAL A 108 -3.86 9.68 -10.64
N GLU A 109 -3.33 9.63 -11.86
CA GLU A 109 -3.28 8.43 -12.72
C GLU A 109 -2.68 7.23 -11.96
N GLY A 110 -1.76 7.55 -11.06
CA GLY A 110 -0.97 6.62 -10.31
C GLY A 110 -1.56 6.02 -9.04
N LEU A 111 -2.53 6.72 -8.44
CA LEU A 111 -3.12 6.37 -7.15
C LEU A 111 -3.62 4.93 -7.06
N PRO A 112 -4.35 4.37 -8.05
CA PRO A 112 -4.88 3.01 -7.93
C PRO A 112 -3.78 1.95 -7.85
N TYR A 113 -2.66 2.18 -8.55
CA TYR A 113 -1.51 1.27 -8.47
C TYR A 113 -0.82 1.41 -7.12
N LEU A 114 -0.59 2.65 -6.67
CA LEU A 114 0.02 2.92 -5.37
C LEU A 114 -0.78 2.28 -4.23
N GLU A 115 -2.11 2.44 -4.22
CA GLU A 115 -3.00 1.83 -3.22
C GLU A 115 -2.87 0.31 -3.17
N ARG A 116 -2.86 -0.34 -4.34
CA ARG A 116 -2.64 -1.80 -4.42
C ARG A 116 -1.26 -2.18 -3.90
N SER A 117 -0.23 -1.47 -4.32
CA SER A 117 1.14 -1.79 -3.91
C SER A 117 1.39 -1.59 -2.42
N LEU A 118 0.84 -0.53 -1.82
CA LEU A 118 0.94 -0.28 -0.38
C LEU A 118 0.24 -1.39 0.43
N SER A 119 -0.84 -1.96 -0.08
CA SER A 119 -1.57 -3.05 0.60
C SER A 119 -0.79 -4.37 0.71
N GLU A 120 0.22 -4.57 -0.13
CA GLU A 120 1.06 -5.78 -0.14
C GLU A 120 2.25 -5.68 0.84
N LEU A 121 2.43 -4.52 1.49
CA LEU A 121 3.60 -4.30 2.33
C LEU A 121 3.48 -4.94 3.71
N PRO A 122 4.61 -5.42 4.27
CA PRO A 122 4.69 -5.85 5.66
C PRO A 122 4.89 -4.64 6.59
N VAL A 123 4.34 -3.48 6.24
CA VAL A 123 4.19 -2.31 7.12
C VAL A 123 2.82 -1.67 6.91
N ARG A 124 2.27 -1.06 7.96
CA ARG A 124 0.99 -0.36 7.86
C ARG A 124 1.22 1.06 7.36
N ILE A 125 0.66 1.37 6.19
CA ILE A 125 0.69 2.70 5.60
C ILE A 125 -0.74 3.12 5.29
N THR A 126 -1.11 4.30 5.76
CA THR A 126 -2.36 4.97 5.40
C THR A 126 -2.02 6.22 4.61
N PHE A 127 -2.86 6.55 3.62
CA PHE A 127 -2.64 7.72 2.77
C PHE A 127 -3.88 8.61 2.70
N ASP A 128 -3.66 9.92 2.63
CA ASP A 128 -4.65 10.94 2.37
C ASP A 128 -4.30 11.69 1.07
N ALA A 129 -5.10 11.44 0.03
CA ALA A 129 -5.03 12.12 -1.27
C ALA A 129 -6.03 13.28 -1.37
N SER A 130 -6.66 13.71 -0.27
CA SER A 130 -7.69 14.76 -0.27
C SER A 130 -7.16 16.13 -0.69
N SER A 131 -5.84 16.37 -0.62
CA SER A 131 -5.24 17.60 -1.15
C SER A 131 -5.31 17.71 -2.69
N LEU A 132 -5.56 16.60 -3.38
CA LEU A 132 -5.81 16.58 -4.83
C LEU A 132 -7.25 16.99 -5.19
N CYS A 133 -8.15 17.12 -4.21
CA CYS A 133 -9.51 17.56 -4.44
C CYS A 133 -9.59 19.09 -4.48
N SER A 134 -10.34 19.65 -5.43
CA SER A 134 -10.59 21.10 -5.48
C SER A 134 -11.29 21.65 -4.22
N THR A 135 -12.13 20.85 -3.57
CA THR A 135 -12.86 21.23 -2.35
C THR A 135 -12.03 20.99 -1.09
N CYS A 136 -11.47 19.78 -0.91
CA CYS A 136 -10.76 19.43 0.31
C CYS A 136 -9.31 19.94 0.33
N GLY A 137 -8.70 20.15 -0.82
CA GLY A 137 -7.30 20.53 -0.96
C GLY A 137 -7.04 22.03 -0.99
N ASN A 138 -8.07 22.86 -0.86
CA ASN A 138 -7.91 24.31 -0.93
C ASN A 138 -6.88 24.81 0.10
N GLY A 139 -5.81 25.45 -0.38
CA GLY A 139 -4.69 25.94 0.44
C GLY A 139 -3.67 24.90 0.88
N ARG A 140 -3.80 23.62 0.50
CA ARG A 140 -2.79 22.57 0.73
C ARG A 140 -1.95 22.33 -0.53
N PRO A 141 -0.65 22.03 -0.40
CA PRO A 141 0.15 21.61 -1.54
C PRO A 141 -0.44 20.31 -2.13
N PRO A 142 -0.57 20.19 -3.46
CA PRO A 142 -1.07 18.98 -4.08
C PRO A 142 -0.09 17.84 -3.85
N GLY A 143 -0.61 16.68 -3.45
CA GLY A 143 0.20 15.50 -3.18
C GLY A 143 -0.59 14.45 -2.44
N ILE A 144 0.12 13.48 -1.87
CA ILE A 144 -0.44 12.44 -1.05
C ILE A 144 0.27 12.49 0.30
N GLU A 145 -0.46 12.78 1.36
CA GLU A 145 0.07 12.68 2.71
C GLU A 145 0.04 11.22 3.13
N MET A 146 1.19 10.71 3.55
CA MET A 146 1.38 9.33 3.97
C MET A 146 1.65 9.30 5.47
N THR A 147 1.07 8.33 6.16
CA THR A 147 1.40 8.00 7.53
C THR A 147 1.82 6.54 7.58
N THR A 148 3.07 6.29 7.92
CA THR A 148 3.61 4.94 8.10
C THR A 148 3.73 4.64 9.59
N GLU A 149 3.23 3.48 10.02
CA GLU A 149 3.64 2.87 11.27
C GLU A 149 4.95 2.10 11.05
N CYS A 150 6.01 2.49 11.77
CA CYS A 150 7.31 1.87 11.65
C CYS A 150 7.20 0.35 11.82
N GLY A 151 7.69 -0.41 10.84
CA GLY A 151 7.58 -1.87 10.83
C GLY A 151 8.23 -2.58 12.03
N GLU A 152 9.11 -1.90 12.76
CA GLU A 152 9.85 -2.45 13.89
C GLU A 152 9.26 -2.03 15.24
N CYS A 153 9.16 -0.72 15.51
CA CYS A 153 8.71 -0.21 16.81
C CYS A 153 7.25 0.25 16.85
N GLY A 154 6.54 0.25 15.70
CA GLY A 154 5.15 0.70 15.60
C GLY A 154 4.93 2.21 15.70
N LYS A 155 5.99 3.02 15.87
CA LYS A 155 5.86 4.48 15.89
C LYS A 155 5.37 5.02 14.55
N ALA A 156 4.31 5.81 14.56
CA ALA A 156 3.81 6.47 13.37
C ALA A 156 4.65 7.71 13.01
N PHE A 157 4.90 7.91 11.72
CA PHE A 157 5.52 9.12 11.19
C PHE A 157 4.89 9.50 9.84
N ARG A 158 4.94 10.79 9.52
CA ARG A 158 4.34 11.34 8.31
C ARG A 158 5.38 11.72 7.28
N TRP A 159 4.98 11.66 6.01
CA TRP A 159 5.77 12.04 4.85
C TRP A 159 4.82 12.31 3.68
N ASN A 160 5.30 12.91 2.60
CA ASN A 160 4.47 13.27 1.46
C ASN A 160 5.04 12.74 0.15
N VAL A 161 4.15 12.34 -0.75
CA VAL A 161 4.47 12.09 -2.16
C VAL A 161 3.91 13.24 -2.95
N SER A 162 4.79 14.09 -3.47
CA SER A 162 4.41 15.31 -4.20
C SER A 162 4.89 15.33 -5.65
N THR A 163 5.76 14.38 -5.99
CA THR A 163 6.30 14.24 -7.34
C THR A 163 6.03 12.85 -7.90
N ARG A 164 5.95 12.78 -9.22
CA ARG A 164 5.88 11.50 -9.94
C ARG A 164 7.10 10.62 -9.66
N GLU A 165 8.28 11.22 -9.47
CA GLU A 165 9.49 10.46 -9.19
C GLU A 165 9.45 9.76 -7.83
N GLU A 166 8.99 10.44 -6.78
CA GLU A 166 8.75 9.83 -5.47
C GLU A 166 7.73 8.69 -5.56
N GLU A 167 6.64 8.92 -6.29
CA GLU A 167 5.63 7.89 -6.54
C GLU A 167 6.22 6.68 -7.27
N ASP A 168 6.94 6.89 -8.37
CA ASP A 168 7.59 5.83 -9.14
C ASP A 168 8.64 5.10 -8.29
N ARG A 169 9.43 5.80 -7.47
CA ARG A 169 10.40 5.18 -6.55
C ARG A 169 9.73 4.24 -5.58
N LEU A 170 8.55 4.58 -5.04
CA LEU A 170 7.79 3.65 -4.20
C LEU A 170 7.40 2.42 -5.02
N ARG A 171 6.80 2.61 -6.21
CA ARG A 171 6.32 1.52 -7.07
C ARG A 171 7.38 0.50 -7.43
N LEU A 172 8.62 0.94 -7.65
CA LEU A 172 9.73 0.11 -8.12
C LEU A 172 10.03 -1.08 -7.20
N LEU A 173 9.51 -1.12 -5.97
CA LEU A 173 9.86 -2.16 -4.99
C LEU A 173 8.72 -3.10 -4.66
N PHE A 174 7.58 -2.87 -5.30
CA PHE A 174 6.35 -3.58 -4.99
C PHE A 174 6.00 -4.66 -6.01
N LEU A 175 6.97 -5.04 -6.86
CA LEU A 175 6.74 -6.00 -7.94
C LEU A 175 6.83 -7.47 -7.52
N ARG A 176 7.42 -7.80 -6.36
CA ARG A 176 7.30 -9.09 -5.65
C ARG A 176 8.23 -9.09 -4.43
N HIS A 177 7.76 -9.69 -3.34
CA HIS A 177 8.59 -10.01 -2.18
C HIS A 177 8.95 -11.52 -2.23
N PRO A 178 10.23 -11.92 -2.14
CA PRO A 178 11.45 -11.11 -2.07
C PRO A 178 11.78 -10.40 -3.39
N ILE A 179 12.52 -9.29 -3.30
CA ILE A 179 12.89 -8.48 -4.47
C ILE A 179 13.97 -9.24 -5.25
N THR A 180 13.59 -9.86 -6.37
CA THR A 180 14.51 -10.55 -7.27
C THR A 180 14.79 -9.77 -8.55
N SER A 181 13.96 -8.77 -8.87
CA SER A 181 14.08 -7.99 -10.10
C SER A 181 13.44 -6.60 -10.03
N PHE A 182 13.93 -5.65 -10.82
CA PHE A 182 13.31 -4.33 -11.06
C PHE A 182 12.70 -4.26 -12.46
N ASP A 183 11.50 -3.68 -12.58
CA ASP A 183 10.97 -3.17 -13.85
C ASP A 183 11.11 -1.64 -13.85
N ALA A 184 11.96 -1.11 -14.70
CA ALA A 184 12.19 0.33 -14.74
C ALA A 184 11.45 1.05 -15.87
N GLY A 185 10.46 0.38 -16.44
CA GLY A 185 9.59 0.92 -17.48
C GLY A 185 10.32 1.19 -18.79
N PRO A 186 9.59 1.76 -19.77
CA PRO A 186 10.10 1.95 -21.12
C PRO A 186 11.15 3.06 -21.22
N GLY A 187 12.27 2.74 -21.91
CA GLY A 187 13.04 3.71 -22.70
C GLY A 187 14.05 4.61 -21.97
N LYS A 188 14.31 4.45 -20.67
CA LYS A 188 15.29 5.29 -19.95
C LYS A 188 16.64 4.64 -19.64
N TRP A 189 16.76 3.32 -19.84
CA TRP A 189 17.90 2.58 -19.30
C TRP A 189 18.56 1.77 -20.42
N LYS A 190 19.74 2.22 -20.87
CA LYS A 190 20.51 1.55 -21.92
C LYS A 190 21.43 0.45 -21.36
N ASP A 191 21.83 0.56 -20.10
CA ASP A 191 22.93 -0.25 -19.52
C ASP A 191 22.57 -0.94 -18.18
N GLY A 192 21.27 -1.11 -17.89
CA GLY A 192 20.79 -1.64 -16.60
C GLY A 192 20.62 -0.56 -15.53
N PRO A 193 20.24 -0.94 -14.30
CA PRO A 193 20.04 0.00 -13.21
C PRO A 193 21.40 0.49 -12.72
N ASP A 194 21.58 1.81 -12.70
CA ASP A 194 22.72 2.43 -12.03
C ASP A 194 22.81 1.91 -10.58
N PRO A 195 23.92 1.25 -10.17
CA PRO A 195 24.07 0.71 -8.83
C PRO A 195 23.83 1.73 -7.72
N ASP A 196 24.16 3.00 -7.95
CA ASP A 196 23.95 4.07 -6.98
C ASP A 196 22.47 4.46 -6.90
N ARG A 197 21.75 4.39 -8.02
CA ARG A 197 20.29 4.57 -8.04
C ARG A 197 19.57 3.45 -7.30
N VAL A 198 20.03 2.20 -7.40
CA VAL A 198 19.47 1.07 -6.64
C VAL A 198 19.66 1.28 -5.14
N LYS A 199 20.83 1.75 -4.72
CA LYS A 199 21.09 2.11 -3.32
C LYS A 199 20.20 3.27 -2.87
N GLU A 200 20.08 4.33 -3.67
CA GLU A 200 19.24 5.49 -3.37
C GLU A 200 17.77 5.07 -3.17
N ILE A 201 17.26 4.20 -4.03
CA ILE A 201 15.91 3.65 -3.91
C ILE A 201 15.79 2.81 -2.62
N ALA A 202 16.75 1.92 -2.33
CA ALA A 202 16.76 1.14 -1.09
C ALA A 202 16.74 2.02 0.17
N GLU A 203 17.50 3.12 0.15
CA GLU A 203 17.57 4.11 1.23
C GLU A 203 16.27 4.91 1.37
N TYR A 204 15.69 5.32 0.24
CA TYR A 204 14.40 6.01 0.18
C TYR A 204 13.31 5.16 0.82
N ILE A 205 13.24 3.87 0.56
CA ILE A 205 12.20 3.02 1.17
C ILE A 205 12.46 2.83 2.64
N SER A 206 13.71 2.58 2.99
CA SER A 206 14.11 2.34 4.38
C SER A 206 13.64 3.51 5.25
N SER A 207 13.83 4.75 4.79
CA SER A 207 13.40 5.96 5.50
C SER A 207 11.88 6.18 5.53
N HIS A 208 11.12 5.52 4.67
CA HIS A 208 9.66 5.61 4.62
C HIS A 208 8.92 4.43 5.26
N MET A 209 9.60 3.30 5.48
CA MET A 209 9.07 2.09 6.15
C MET A 209 9.51 1.97 7.62
N PHE A 210 10.68 2.52 7.95
CA PHE A 210 11.27 2.46 9.28
C PHE A 210 11.63 3.86 9.78
N CYS A 211 11.51 4.08 11.09
CA CYS A 211 11.88 5.36 11.69
C CYS A 211 13.42 5.52 11.81
N GLU A 212 13.86 6.76 11.93
CA GLU A 212 15.28 7.16 12.13
C GLU A 212 16.00 6.34 13.20
N THR A 213 15.31 5.95 14.29
CA THR A 213 15.93 5.14 15.35
C THR A 213 16.06 3.67 14.99
N CYS A 214 15.15 3.12 14.18
CA CYS A 214 15.14 1.69 13.84
C CYS A 214 16.02 1.37 12.62
N CYS A 215 16.14 2.28 11.66
CA CYS A 215 17.01 2.12 10.49
C CYS A 215 18.43 1.63 10.86
N PRO A 216 19.20 2.31 11.74
CA PRO A 216 20.57 1.90 12.06
C PRO A 216 20.61 0.56 12.81
N ILE A 217 19.65 0.29 13.70
CA ILE A 217 19.55 -0.98 14.45
C ILE A 217 19.34 -2.15 13.50
N LEU A 218 18.53 -1.94 12.46
CA LEU A 218 18.26 -2.93 11.42
C LEU A 218 19.36 -2.99 10.36
N GLY A 219 20.44 -2.22 10.50
CA GLY A 219 21.50 -2.13 9.50
C GLY A 219 21.04 -1.54 8.16
N LEU A 220 19.95 -0.77 8.16
CA LEU A 220 19.45 -0.01 7.01
C LEU A 220 20.07 1.40 7.01
N LYS A 221 19.97 2.09 5.88
CA LYS A 221 20.41 3.48 5.73
C LYS A 221 19.22 4.30 5.28
N GLU A 222 19.08 5.50 5.82
CA GLU A 222 18.01 6.41 5.46
C GLU A 222 18.47 7.37 4.37
N ALA A 223 17.58 7.68 3.43
CA ALA A 223 17.71 8.89 2.65
C ALA A 223 17.35 10.08 3.55
N GLY A 224 18.10 11.18 3.48
CA GLY A 224 17.79 12.40 4.23
C GLY A 224 16.34 12.82 3.97
N ARG A 225 15.55 12.91 5.04
CA ARG A 225 14.15 13.34 5.01
C ARG A 225 14.05 14.85 5.19
#